data_AF-A0A6N2WNA4-F1
#
_entry.id   AF-A0A6N2WNA4-F1
#
_cell.length_a   1.000
_cell.length_b   1.000
_cell.length_c   1.000
_cell.angle_alpha   90.00
_cell.angle_beta   90.00
_cell.angle_gamma   90.00
#
_symmetry.space_group_name_H-M   'P 1'
#
loop_
_entity.id
_entity.type
_entity.pdbx_description
1 polymer ?
#
loop_
_entity_poly.entity_id
_entity_poly.type
_entity_poly.pdbx_seq_one_letter_code
_entity_poly.pdbx_strand_id
1 'polypeptide(L)'
;MSLGRYFYRYTYLGKQEIRLAVGENGDRAVVYVQCDDPHQAVIQHRQTEDRLYDIVAEGAYMSEREKALFFYEWVYSQVEYDTELKRKTVYEAVMEGRSVCWGHVSAYLMLCRMVGMDCEQVYGGGHAWNRVWIDGGWKHCDITWDKSTGLGRW
;
A
#
# COMPACT_ATOMS: atom_id res chain seq x y z
N MET A 1 16.40 6.22 1.13
CA MET A 1 15.38 5.40 1.85
C MET A 1 16.11 4.28 2.57
N SER A 2 15.79 3.96 3.83
CA SER A 2 16.41 2.83 4.54
C SER A 2 15.78 1.50 4.11
N LEU A 3 16.49 0.38 4.32
CA LEU A 3 15.99 -0.96 4.03
C LEU A 3 14.66 -1.25 4.77
N GLY A 4 14.56 -0.86 6.04
CA GLY A 4 13.31 -0.98 6.81
C GLY A 4 12.13 -0.22 6.18
N ARG A 5 12.34 1.02 5.74
CA ARG A 5 11.30 1.79 5.05
C ARG A 5 10.92 1.16 3.71
N TYR A 6 11.89 0.64 2.96
CA TYR A 6 11.63 -0.08 1.72
C TYR A 6 10.76 -1.32 1.97
N PHE A 7 11.13 -2.13 2.96
CA PHE A 7 10.41 -3.36 3.31
C PHE A 7 8.95 -3.08 3.66
N TYR A 8 8.67 -2.12 4.55
CA TYR A 8 7.28 -1.76 4.89
C TYR A 8 6.50 -1.15 3.73
N ARG A 9 7.18 -0.45 2.82
CA ARG A 9 6.52 0.24 1.71
C ARG A 9 6.22 -0.68 0.53
N TYR A 10 7.07 -1.66 0.26
CA TYR A 10 7.04 -2.41 -1.00
C TYR A 10 7.02 -3.93 -0.84
N THR A 11 7.10 -4.45 0.38
CA THR A 11 7.24 -5.90 0.59
C THR A 11 6.26 -6.41 1.63
N TYR A 12 6.22 -5.80 2.81
CA TYR A 12 5.39 -6.30 3.90
C TYR A 12 3.97 -5.75 3.83
N LEU A 13 3.00 -6.66 3.98
CA LEU A 13 1.57 -6.36 3.82
C LEU A 13 0.75 -6.64 5.08
N GLY A 14 1.37 -7.14 6.15
CA GLY A 14 0.68 -7.38 7.42
C GLY A 14 0.68 -6.16 8.34
N LYS A 15 0.12 -6.33 9.54
CA LYS A 15 0.10 -5.30 10.60
C LYS A 15 0.95 -5.63 11.82
N GLN A 16 1.46 -6.85 11.95
CA GLN A 16 2.45 -7.15 12.99
C GLN A 16 3.69 -6.28 12.81
N GLU A 17 4.24 -5.78 13.91
CA GLU A 17 5.47 -5.02 13.86
C GLU A 17 6.64 -5.95 13.51
N ILE A 18 7.32 -5.65 12.42
CA ILE A 18 8.59 -6.25 12.02
C ILE A 18 9.71 -5.23 12.19
N ARG A 19 10.72 -5.58 12.98
CA ARG A 19 11.94 -4.79 13.16
C ARG A 19 13.05 -5.43 12.35
N LEU A 20 13.65 -4.64 11.46
CA LEU A 20 14.81 -5.05 10.67
C LEU A 20 16.07 -4.42 11.27
N ALA A 21 17.06 -5.25 11.55
CA ALA A 21 18.40 -4.79 11.92
C ALA A 21 19.42 -5.36 10.92
N VAL A 22 20.46 -4.59 10.63
CA VAL A 22 21.60 -5.07 9.84
C VAL A 22 22.76 -5.29 10.80
N GLY A 23 23.44 -6.42 10.66
CA GLY A 23 24.66 -6.72 11.39
C GLY A 23 25.62 -7.55 10.55
N GLU A 24 26.62 -8.13 11.21
CA GLU A 24 27.66 -8.93 10.57
C GLU A 24 27.71 -10.32 11.20
N ASN A 25 27.92 -11.33 10.37
CA ASN A 25 28.22 -12.70 10.80
C ASN A 25 29.47 -13.18 10.04
N GLY A 26 30.64 -13.02 10.68
CA GLY A 26 31.93 -13.19 10.02
C GLY A 26 32.17 -12.11 8.97
N ASP A 27 32.45 -12.52 7.73
CA ASP A 27 32.67 -11.64 6.58
C ASP A 27 31.37 -11.26 5.83
N ARG A 28 30.20 -11.68 6.34
CA ARG A 28 28.91 -11.47 5.69
C ARG A 28 28.06 -10.44 6.41
N ALA A 29 27.47 -9.53 5.64
CA ALA A 29 26.35 -8.73 6.10
C ALA A 29 25.10 -9.62 6.26
N VAL A 30 24.40 -9.48 7.38
CA VAL A 30 23.16 -10.21 7.69
C VAL A 30 22.03 -9.25 8.05
N VAL A 31 20.80 -9.63 7.70
CA VAL A 31 19.59 -8.93 8.11
C VAL A 31 18.88 -9.76 9.17
N TYR A 32 18.74 -9.19 10.36
CA TYR A 32 17.92 -9.76 11.42
C TYR A 32 16.49 -9.26 11.28
N VAL A 33 15.55 -10.19 11.36
CA VAL A 33 14.11 -9.92 11.38
C VAL A 33 13.59 -10.28 12.76
N GLN A 34 13.09 -9.30 13.49
CA GLN A 34 12.43 -9.50 14.77
C GLN A 34 10.95 -9.19 14.64
N CYS A 35 10.11 -10.11 15.11
CA CYS A 35 8.67 -9.97 15.17
C CYS A 35 8.16 -10.76 16.38
N ASP A 36 7.23 -10.20 17.14
CA ASP A 36 6.71 -10.84 18.35
C ASP A 36 5.88 -12.09 18.00
N ASP A 37 5.14 -12.03 16.89
CA ASP A 37 4.38 -13.17 16.34
C ASP A 37 4.64 -13.31 14.83
N PRO A 38 5.74 -13.99 14.45
CA PRO A 38 6.11 -14.16 13.04
C PRO A 38 5.12 -15.03 12.28
N HIS A 39 4.44 -15.96 12.95
CA HIS A 39 3.43 -16.80 12.32
C HIS A 39 2.22 -15.95 11.90
N GLN A 40 1.74 -15.10 12.80
CA GLN A 40 0.65 -14.19 12.48
C GLN A 40 1.05 -13.13 11.45
N ALA A 41 2.31 -12.67 11.47
CA ALA A 41 2.82 -11.75 10.45
C ALA A 41 2.72 -12.34 9.03
N VAL A 42 3.06 -13.62 8.88
CA VAL A 42 2.96 -14.34 7.59
C VAL A 42 1.52 -14.53 7.16
N ILE A 43 0.62 -14.92 8.09
CA ILE A 43 -0.81 -15.07 7.80
C ILE A 43 -1.39 -13.75 7.28
N GLN A 44 -1.15 -12.65 8.00
CA GLN A 44 -1.67 -11.33 7.63
C GLN A 44 -1.15 -10.86 6.27
N HIS A 45 0.14 -11.07 6.02
CA HIS A 45 0.75 -10.71 4.73
C HIS A 45 0.13 -11.49 3.58
N ARG A 46 0.01 -12.82 3.70
CA ARG A 46 -0.59 -13.67 2.66
C ARG A 46 -2.05 -13.34 2.40
N GLN A 47 -2.85 -13.18 3.45
CA GLN A 47 -4.26 -12.81 3.30
C GLN A 47 -4.44 -11.47 2.58
N THR A 48 -3.58 -10.51 2.89
CA THR A 48 -3.61 -9.19 2.23
C THR A 48 -3.16 -9.30 0.78
N GLU A 49 -2.11 -10.10 0.52
CA GLU A 49 -1.62 -10.37 -0.82
C GLU A 49 -2.68 -11.06 -1.69
N ASP A 50 -3.30 -12.13 -1.19
CA ASP A 50 -4.38 -12.88 -1.87
C ASP A 50 -5.55 -11.95 -2.19
N ARG A 51 -5.96 -11.11 -1.23
CA ARG A 51 -7.05 -10.12 -1.45
C ARG A 51 -6.70 -9.11 -2.53
N LEU A 52 -5.45 -8.65 -2.57
CA LEU A 52 -4.98 -7.74 -3.63
C LEU A 52 -4.93 -8.44 -4.99
N TYR A 53 -4.54 -9.72 -5.05
CA TYR A 53 -4.57 -10.51 -6.27
C TYR A 53 -5.98 -10.68 -6.83
N ASP A 54 -6.98 -10.94 -5.98
CA ASP A 54 -8.38 -11.04 -6.40
C ASP A 54 -8.85 -9.74 -7.08
N ILE A 55 -8.54 -8.58 -6.46
CA ILE A 55 -8.89 -7.27 -7.01
C ILE A 55 -8.19 -7.03 -8.35
N VAL A 56 -6.90 -7.35 -8.44
CA VAL A 56 -6.13 -7.24 -9.69
C VAL A 56 -6.73 -8.12 -10.80
N ALA A 57 -7.18 -9.31 -10.46
CA ALA A 57 -7.79 -10.25 -11.41
C ALA A 57 -9.11 -9.73 -11.99
N GLU A 58 -9.92 -9.01 -11.22
CA GLU A 58 -11.15 -8.36 -11.71
C GLU A 58 -10.86 -7.33 -12.82
N GLY A 59 -9.71 -6.65 -12.75
CA GLY A 59 -9.26 -5.68 -13.74
C GLY A 59 -8.43 -6.25 -14.89
N ALA A 60 -8.27 -7.58 -15.02
CA ALA A 60 -7.26 -8.18 -15.90
C ALA A 60 -7.31 -7.71 -17.36
N TYR A 61 -8.52 -7.52 -17.90
CA TYR A 61 -8.78 -7.15 -19.31
C TYR A 61 -8.96 -5.66 -19.54
N MET A 62 -8.83 -4.83 -18.51
CA MET A 62 -8.90 -3.37 -18.61
C MET A 62 -7.60 -2.80 -19.20
N SER A 63 -7.71 -1.70 -19.93
CA SER A 63 -6.56 -0.87 -20.32
C SER A 63 -5.85 -0.30 -19.09
N GLU A 64 -4.64 0.22 -19.27
CA GLU A 64 -3.85 0.83 -18.17
C GLU A 64 -4.65 1.94 -17.45
N ARG A 65 -5.29 2.83 -18.21
CA ARG A 65 -6.11 3.91 -17.65
C ARG A 65 -7.34 3.39 -16.90
N GLU A 66 -8.00 2.37 -17.44
CA GLU A 66 -9.16 1.74 -16.79
C GLU A 66 -8.75 1.00 -15.51
N LYS A 67 -7.60 0.31 -15.49
CA LYS A 67 -7.04 -0.31 -14.27
C LYS A 67 -6.76 0.74 -13.20
N ALA A 68 -6.11 1.85 -13.58
CA ALA A 68 -5.80 2.93 -12.65
C ALA A 68 -7.06 3.53 -12.00
N LEU A 69 -8.12 3.73 -12.79
CA LEU A 69 -9.43 4.18 -12.30
C LEU A 69 -10.11 3.12 -11.43
N PHE A 70 -10.11 1.87 -11.87
CA PHE A 70 -10.72 0.76 -11.13
C PHE A 70 -10.08 0.59 -9.75
N PHE A 71 -8.75 0.60 -9.65
CA PHE A 71 -8.05 0.54 -8.37
C PHE A 71 -8.30 1.78 -7.51
N TYR A 72 -8.43 2.97 -8.13
CA TYR A 72 -8.80 4.19 -7.43
C TYR A 72 -10.18 4.03 -6.78
N GLU A 73 -11.19 3.61 -7.55
CA GLU A 73 -12.56 3.44 -7.06
C GLU A 73 -12.68 2.33 -6.03
N TRP A 74 -11.91 1.25 -6.19
CA TRP A 74 -11.86 0.19 -5.19
C TRP A 74 -11.37 0.74 -3.85
N VAL A 75 -10.22 1.42 -3.82
CA VAL A 75 -9.70 1.98 -2.55
C VAL A 75 -10.65 3.04 -1.99
N TYR A 76 -11.17 3.92 -2.84
CA TYR A 76 -12.13 4.96 -2.43
C TYR A 76 -13.40 4.38 -1.80
N SER A 77 -13.96 3.32 -2.39
CA SER A 77 -15.19 2.70 -1.91
C SER A 77 -14.99 1.81 -0.69
N GLN A 78 -13.86 1.10 -0.61
CA GLN A 78 -13.63 0.08 0.41
C GLN A 78 -12.90 0.59 1.66
N VAL A 79 -12.18 1.72 1.57
CA VAL A 79 -11.36 2.22 2.68
C VAL A 79 -11.91 3.51 3.23
N GLU A 80 -12.33 3.47 4.49
CA GLU A 80 -12.73 4.65 5.27
C GLU A 80 -11.53 5.33 5.93
N TYR A 81 -11.60 6.65 6.09
CA TYR A 81 -10.56 7.39 6.80
C TYR A 81 -10.62 7.11 8.31
N ASP A 82 -9.50 6.71 8.89
CA ASP A 82 -9.39 6.52 10.33
C ASP A 82 -9.19 7.85 11.08
N THR A 83 -10.28 8.45 11.54
CA THR A 83 -10.23 9.69 12.33
C THR A 83 -9.60 9.51 13.71
N GLU A 84 -9.48 8.28 14.21
CA GLU A 84 -8.75 7.97 15.45
C GLU A 84 -7.23 7.94 15.26
N LEU A 85 -6.75 7.96 14.02
CA LEU A 85 -5.33 7.96 13.63
C LEU A 85 -4.53 6.73 14.12
N LYS A 86 -5.20 5.59 14.31
CA LYS A 86 -4.60 4.36 14.86
C LYS A 86 -4.15 3.40 13.76
N ARG A 87 -4.93 3.30 12.69
CA ARG A 87 -4.72 2.37 11.57
C ARG A 87 -3.88 3.03 10.49
N LYS A 88 -2.77 2.41 10.11
CA LYS A 88 -1.75 2.98 9.21
C LYS A 88 -1.21 2.01 8.17
N THR A 89 -1.56 0.73 8.27
CA THR A 89 -1.00 -0.34 7.44
C THR A 89 -1.89 -0.59 6.21
N VAL A 90 -1.29 -1.23 5.19
CA VAL A 90 -2.04 -1.74 4.04
C VAL A 90 -2.98 -2.86 4.45
N TYR A 91 -2.62 -3.70 5.43
CA TYR A 91 -3.50 -4.70 6.02
C TYR A 91 -4.81 -4.05 6.52
N GLU A 92 -4.71 -3.00 7.33
CA GLU A 92 -5.90 -2.35 7.89
C GLU A 92 -6.75 -1.68 6.80
N ALA A 93 -6.12 -1.16 5.74
CA ALA A 93 -6.86 -0.64 4.59
C ALA A 93 -7.59 -1.76 3.83
N VAL A 94 -6.88 -2.83 3.45
CA VAL A 94 -7.39 -3.86 2.54
C VAL A 94 -8.30 -4.87 3.24
N MET A 95 -7.97 -5.25 4.46
CA MET A 95 -8.68 -6.29 5.22
C MET A 95 -9.68 -5.72 6.21
N GLU A 96 -9.42 -4.54 6.78
CA GLU A 96 -10.31 -3.93 7.79
C GLU A 96 -11.11 -2.73 7.25
N GLY A 97 -10.86 -2.30 6.01
CA GLY A 97 -11.59 -1.21 5.36
C GLY A 97 -11.40 0.15 6.04
N ARG A 98 -10.32 0.35 6.81
CA ARG A 98 -10.10 1.62 7.53
C ARG A 98 -8.63 1.90 7.77
N SER A 99 -8.15 3.07 7.36
CA SER A 99 -6.77 3.51 7.62
C SER A 99 -6.61 5.02 7.48
N VAL A 100 -5.49 5.58 7.91
CA VAL A 100 -5.08 6.95 7.53
C VAL A 100 -4.52 6.97 6.10
N CYS A 101 -3.93 8.10 5.69
CA CYS A 101 -3.34 8.28 4.35
C CYS A 101 -2.39 7.14 3.95
N TRP A 102 -1.56 6.65 4.87
CA TRP A 102 -0.61 5.57 4.60
C TRP A 102 -1.24 4.28 4.08
N GLY A 103 -2.39 3.86 4.62
CA GLY A 103 -3.05 2.63 4.17
C GLY A 103 -3.65 2.78 2.78
N HIS A 104 -4.33 3.91 2.51
CA HIS A 104 -4.90 4.21 1.19
C HIS A 104 -3.81 4.24 0.11
N VAL A 105 -2.73 4.97 0.39
CA VAL A 105 -1.62 5.18 -0.53
C VAL A 105 -0.82 3.90 -0.77
N SER A 106 -0.75 3.03 0.24
CA SER A 106 -0.10 1.71 0.11
C SER A 106 -0.99 0.72 -0.64
N ALA A 107 -2.30 0.70 -0.40
CA ALA A 107 -3.22 -0.16 -1.14
C ALA A 107 -3.20 0.16 -2.65
N TYR A 108 -3.36 1.43 -3.02
CA TYR A 108 -3.31 1.84 -4.43
C TYR A 108 -1.95 1.57 -5.08
N LEU A 109 -0.85 1.83 -4.34
CA LEU A 109 0.50 1.49 -4.80
C LEU A 109 0.65 0.00 -5.08
N MET A 110 0.19 -0.88 -4.18
CA MET A 110 0.35 -2.33 -4.35
C MET A 110 -0.44 -2.84 -5.56
N LEU A 111 -1.70 -2.40 -5.71
CA LEU A 111 -2.54 -2.76 -6.87
C LEU A 111 -1.87 -2.37 -8.20
N CYS A 112 -1.37 -1.13 -8.31
CA CYS A 112 -0.66 -0.67 -9.50
C CYS A 112 0.61 -1.48 -9.78
N ARG A 113 1.43 -1.74 -8.74
CA ARG A 113 2.69 -2.49 -8.90
C ARG A 113 2.47 -3.94 -9.31
N MET A 114 1.42 -4.58 -8.81
CA MET A 114 1.08 -5.97 -9.16
C MET A 114 0.75 -6.14 -10.64
N VAL A 115 0.26 -5.10 -11.31
CA VAL A 115 0.02 -5.10 -12.77
C VAL A 115 1.14 -4.44 -13.58
N GLY A 116 2.27 -4.11 -12.94
CA GLY A 116 3.43 -3.51 -13.60
C GLY A 116 3.30 -2.02 -13.95
N MET A 117 2.34 -1.31 -13.36
CA MET A 117 2.20 0.14 -13.55
C MET A 117 3.20 0.91 -12.67
N ASP A 118 3.80 1.96 -13.24
CA ASP A 118 4.66 2.87 -12.50
C ASP A 118 3.81 3.76 -11.58
N CYS A 119 3.86 3.44 -10.28
CA CYS A 119 3.16 4.17 -9.24
C CYS A 119 4.11 4.48 -8.08
N GLU A 120 4.02 5.69 -7.55
CA GLU A 120 4.86 6.18 -6.47
C GLU A 120 4.02 6.80 -5.36
N GLN A 121 4.49 6.66 -4.13
CA GLN A 121 3.98 7.44 -3.00
C GLN A 121 4.70 8.77 -2.96
N VAL A 122 3.94 9.86 -2.90
CA VAL A 122 4.40 11.22 -2.71
C VAL A 122 4.09 11.63 -1.27
N TYR A 123 4.97 12.42 -0.66
CA TYR A 123 4.80 12.92 0.71
C TYR A 123 5.10 14.41 0.78
N GLY A 124 4.26 15.15 1.49
CA GLY A 124 4.44 16.58 1.72
C GLY A 124 3.51 17.09 2.82
N GLY A 125 4.01 17.98 3.68
CA GLY A 125 3.17 18.66 4.68
C GLY A 125 2.48 17.74 5.70
N GLY A 126 3.00 16.55 5.97
CA GLY A 126 2.35 15.57 6.87
C GLY A 126 1.33 14.66 6.18
N HIS A 127 1.15 14.81 4.87
CA HIS A 127 0.21 14.02 4.07
C HIS A 127 0.93 13.15 3.03
N ALA A 128 0.27 12.07 2.63
CA ALA A 128 0.74 11.18 1.58
C ALA A 128 -0.36 10.97 0.53
N TRP A 129 0.04 10.92 -0.74
CA TRP A 129 -0.82 10.62 -1.88
C TRP A 129 -0.03 9.80 -2.91
N ASN A 130 -0.65 9.33 -3.98
CA ASN A 130 0.05 8.64 -5.06
C ASN A 130 0.28 9.56 -6.27
N ARG A 131 1.24 9.18 -7.11
CA ARG A 131 1.24 9.51 -8.53
C ARG A 131 1.43 8.24 -9.35
N VAL A 132 0.74 8.14 -10.46
CA VAL A 132 0.83 7.01 -11.39
C VAL A 132 1.16 7.52 -12.79
N TRP A 133 2.02 6.82 -13.51
CA TRP A 133 2.35 7.15 -14.88
C TRP A 133 1.31 6.53 -15.80
N ILE A 134 0.57 7.38 -16.53
CA ILE A 134 -0.48 6.98 -17.46
C ILE A 134 -0.52 7.99 -18.60
N ASP A 135 -0.82 7.51 -19.81
CA ASP A 135 -0.93 8.36 -21.00
C ASP A 135 0.32 9.23 -21.25
N GLY A 136 1.50 8.71 -20.93
CA GLY A 136 2.78 9.40 -21.13
C GLY A 136 3.12 10.50 -20.11
N GLY A 137 2.46 10.53 -18.94
CA GLY A 137 2.79 11.48 -17.89
C GLY A 137 2.37 11.06 -16.48
N TRP A 138 2.96 11.71 -15.48
CA TRP A 138 2.57 11.54 -14.07
C TRP A 138 1.21 12.19 -13.79
N LYS A 139 0.28 11.40 -13.23
CA LYS A 139 -1.01 11.86 -12.73
C LYS A 139 -1.07 11.69 -11.22
N HIS A 140 -1.47 12.73 -10.50
CA HIS A 140 -1.59 12.69 -9.04
C HIS A 140 -2.95 12.12 -8.61
N CYS A 141 -2.92 11.35 -7.54
CA CYS A 141 -4.02 10.55 -7.03
C CYS A 141 -4.07 10.72 -5.51
N ASP A 142 -5.04 11.47 -4.98
CA ASP A 142 -5.19 11.67 -3.54
C ASP A 142 -6.52 11.09 -3.02
N ILE A 143 -6.56 9.75 -2.99
CA ILE A 143 -7.75 8.99 -2.57
C ILE A 143 -8.17 9.35 -1.14
N THR A 144 -7.20 9.61 -0.27
CA THR A 144 -7.50 9.93 1.14
C THR A 144 -8.19 11.28 1.27
N TRP A 145 -7.69 12.31 0.58
CA TRP A 145 -8.34 13.62 0.62
C TRP A 145 -9.73 13.55 -0.01
N ASP A 146 -9.83 12.92 -1.18
CA ASP A 146 -11.09 12.73 -1.88
C ASP A 146 -12.11 12.00 -0.99
N LYS A 147 -11.69 10.91 -0.31
CA LYS A 147 -12.52 10.20 0.67
C LYS A 147 -12.95 11.10 1.83
N SER A 148 -12.03 11.86 2.41
CA SER A 148 -12.33 12.73 3.57
C SER A 148 -13.26 13.91 3.24
N THR A 149 -13.34 14.30 1.96
CA THR A 149 -14.14 15.44 1.49
C THR A 149 -15.37 15.03 0.68
N GLY A 150 -15.55 13.73 0.41
CA GLY A 150 -16.62 13.21 -0.44
C GLY A 150 -16.49 13.57 -1.92
N LEU A 151 -15.28 13.92 -2.37
CA LEU A 151 -14.98 14.24 -3.77
C LEU A 151 -14.49 12.97 -4.50
N GLY A 152 -14.63 12.94 -5.82
CA GLY A 152 -14.03 11.89 -6.67
C GLY A 152 -13.32 12.53 -7.86
N ARG A 153 -12.07 12.96 -7.68
CA ARG A 153 -11.35 13.82 -8.64
C ARG A 153 -10.38 13.04 -9.53
N TRP A 154 -10.70 11.79 -9.85
CA TRP A 154 -9.90 10.97 -10.76
C TRP A 154 -9.79 11.57 -12.18
#